data_AF-A0A847BQD0-F1
#
_entry.id   AF-A0A847BQD0-F1
#
_cell.length_a   1.000
_cell.length_b   1.000
_cell.length_c   1.000
_cell.angle_alpha   90.00
_cell.angle_beta   90.00
_cell.angle_gamma   90.00
#
_symmetry.space_group_name_H-M   'P 1'
#
loop_
_entity.id
_entity.type
_entity.pdbx_description
1 polymer ?
#
loop_
_entity_poly.entity_id
_entity_poly.type
_entity_poly.pdbx_seq_one_letter_code
_entity_poly.pdbx_strand_id
1 'polypeptide(L)'
;MQTLTLSSNHFLDNFVLNSELSTICGISGNAYKYWKQGVAARFEGSRTIFLQRLTLPEKYRKLSMQCTPLEGFVPAQAFCAFTGLASSHLTKSNGSKLYEKLEIKTVC
;
A
#
# COMPACT_ATOMS: atom_id res chain seq x y z
N MET A 1 5.97 13.71 10.70
CA MET A 1 5.50 12.39 10.26
C MET A 1 6.54 11.32 10.58
N GLN A 2 6.16 10.21 11.23
CA GLN A 2 7.04 9.07 11.49
C GLN A 2 6.99 8.10 10.30
N THR A 3 8.13 7.50 9.91
CA THR A 3 8.16 6.47 8.87
C THR A 3 8.53 5.12 9.49
N LEU A 4 7.70 4.11 9.26
CA LEU A 4 7.89 2.74 9.73
C LEU A 4 8.27 1.81 8.58
N THR A 5 9.07 0.80 8.89
CA THR A 5 9.30 -0.34 7.99
C THR A 5 8.42 -1.50 8.46
N LEU A 6 7.54 -1.98 7.59
CA LEU A 6 6.64 -3.10 7.86
C LEU A 6 7.28 -4.43 7.46
N SER A 7 6.95 -5.50 8.21
CA SER A 7 7.29 -6.86 7.83
C SER A 7 6.49 -7.32 6.61
N SER A 8 7.01 -8.27 5.86
CA SER A 8 6.41 -8.74 4.60
C SER A 8 5.01 -9.34 4.72
N ASN A 9 4.62 -9.79 5.92
CA ASN A 9 3.31 -10.36 6.23
C ASN A 9 2.35 -9.37 6.92
N HIS A 10 2.76 -8.11 7.11
CA HIS A 10 1.90 -7.13 7.78
C HIS A 10 0.80 -6.67 6.83
N PHE A 11 -0.46 -6.94 7.16
CA PHE A 11 -1.60 -6.49 6.38
C PHE A 11 -1.72 -4.97 6.35
N LEU A 12 -2.21 -4.43 5.25
CA LEU A 12 -2.40 -3.00 5.04
C LEU A 12 -3.73 -2.47 5.63
N ASP A 13 -4.19 -3.11 6.71
CA ASP A 13 -5.39 -2.71 7.44
C ASP A 13 -5.24 -1.28 7.94
N ASN A 14 -6.24 -0.44 7.66
CA ASN A 14 -6.22 0.99 7.99
C ASN A 14 -5.11 1.81 7.32
N PHE A 15 -4.48 1.30 6.26
CA PHE A 15 -3.58 2.08 5.41
C PHE A 15 -4.27 2.53 4.11
N VAL A 16 -3.69 3.55 3.49
CA VAL A 16 -4.00 3.96 2.11
C VAL A 16 -2.72 4.10 1.32
N LEU A 17 -2.81 3.89 0.01
CA LEU A 17 -1.70 4.10 -0.90
C LEU A 17 -1.45 5.60 -1.10
N ASN A 18 -0.22 6.07 -0.87
CA ASN A 18 0.11 7.50 -0.95
C ASN A 18 -0.08 8.07 -2.37
N SER A 19 0.25 7.30 -3.42
CA SER A 19 0.05 7.75 -4.82
C SER A 19 -1.43 7.96 -5.13
N GLU A 20 -2.29 7.06 -4.67
CA GLU A 20 -3.74 7.16 -4.82
C GLU A 20 -4.30 8.37 -4.06
N LEU A 21 -3.96 8.50 -2.77
CA LEU A 21 -4.43 9.62 -1.95
C LEU A 21 -3.96 10.97 -2.52
N SER A 22 -2.71 11.04 -2.98
CA SER A 22 -2.14 12.27 -3.56
C SER A 22 -2.87 12.68 -4.83
N THR A 23 -3.26 11.70 -5.65
CA THR A 23 -4.05 11.92 -6.86
C THR A 23 -5.46 12.42 -6.52
N ILE A 24 -6.16 11.77 -5.59
CA ILE A 24 -7.49 12.18 -5.12
C ILE A 24 -7.46 13.59 -4.52
N CYS A 25 -6.42 13.92 -3.76
CA CYS A 25 -6.31 15.23 -3.10
C CYS A 25 -5.74 16.33 -4.01
N GLY A 26 -5.26 16.01 -5.21
CA GLY A 26 -4.59 16.98 -6.09
C GLY A 26 -3.31 17.56 -5.48
N ILE A 27 -2.54 16.77 -4.74
CA ILE A 27 -1.30 17.19 -4.07
C ILE A 27 -0.07 16.44 -4.59
N SER A 28 1.11 17.00 -4.35
CA SER A 28 2.37 16.31 -4.65
C SER A 28 2.47 14.98 -3.89
N GLY A 29 2.99 13.93 -4.53
CA GLY A 29 3.28 12.65 -3.88
C GLY A 29 4.27 12.75 -2.70
N ASN A 30 5.00 13.86 -2.57
CA ASN A 30 5.88 14.13 -1.43
C ASN A 30 5.23 15.00 -0.34
N ALA A 31 3.98 15.44 -0.50
CA ALA A 31 3.30 16.35 0.42
C ALA A 31 3.23 15.80 1.86
N TYR A 32 3.07 14.48 2.01
CA TYR A 32 3.01 13.80 3.31
C TYR A 32 4.26 14.06 4.17
N LYS A 33 5.44 14.25 3.56
CA LYS A 33 6.71 14.51 4.27
C LYS A 33 6.66 15.78 5.11
N TYR A 34 5.82 16.74 4.74
CA TYR A 34 5.68 18.03 5.42
C TYR A 34 4.55 18.04 6.47
N TRP A 35 3.84 16.93 6.67
CA TRP A 35 2.80 16.87 7.69
C TRP A 35 3.42 16.74 9.09
N LYS A 36 2.96 17.61 10.01
CA LYS A 36 3.42 17.64 11.41
C LYS A 36 3.20 16.30 12.11
N GLN A 37 2.05 15.68 11.84
CA GLN A 37 1.64 14.38 12.39
C GLN A 37 1.36 13.37 11.28
N GLY A 38 1.27 12.10 11.67
CA GLY A 38 1.00 11.00 10.76
C GLY A 38 2.03 9.89 10.85
N VAL A 39 1.61 8.71 10.40
CA VAL A 39 2.45 7.52 10.24
C VAL A 39 2.47 7.16 8.76
N ALA A 40 3.67 7.22 8.18
CA ALA A 40 3.98 6.64 6.89
C ALA A 40 4.60 5.27 7.11
N ALA A 41 4.36 4.35 6.20
CA ALA A 41 4.88 3.00 6.24
C ALA A 41 5.38 2.58 4.86
N ARG A 42 6.41 1.74 4.85
CA ARG A 42 6.92 1.08 3.64
C ARG A 42 7.29 -0.35 3.99
N PHE A 43 7.31 -1.22 2.99
CA PHE A 43 7.88 -2.56 3.16
C PHE A 43 9.38 -2.51 2.86
N GLU A 44 10.12 -3.47 3.40
CA GLU A 44 11.55 -3.60 3.14
C GLU A 44 11.82 -3.75 1.62
N GLY A 45 12.83 -3.05 1.12
CA GLY A 45 13.16 -3.04 -0.31
C GLY A 45 12.14 -2.34 -1.22
N SER A 46 11.10 -1.70 -0.66
CA SER A 46 10.09 -0.97 -1.43
C SER A 46 10.18 0.55 -1.24
N ARG A 47 9.88 1.28 -2.32
CA ARG A 47 9.68 2.74 -2.30
C ARG A 47 8.22 3.15 -2.17
N THR A 48 7.30 2.18 -2.22
CA THR A 48 5.87 2.43 -2.10
C THR A 48 5.55 2.87 -0.69
N ILE A 49 4.87 4.02 -0.58
CA ILE A 49 4.50 4.61 0.70
C ILE A 49 3.03 4.36 0.96
N PHE A 50 2.76 3.87 2.16
CA PHE A 50 1.43 3.71 2.72
C PHE A 50 1.25 4.71 3.86
N LEU A 51 0.07 5.28 3.99
CA LEU A 51 -0.24 6.26 5.04
C LEU A 51 -1.34 5.68 5.93
N GLN A 52 -1.13 5.74 7.25
CA GLN A 52 -2.12 5.21 8.20
C GLN A 52 -3.31 6.17 8.31
N ARG A 53 -4.51 5.71 7.94
CA ARG A 53 -5.74 6.52 7.82
C ARG A 53 -6.04 7.36 9.06
N LEU A 54 -5.93 6.74 10.23
CA LEU A 54 -6.29 7.37 11.51
C LEU A 54 -5.37 8.54 11.89
N THR A 55 -4.11 8.50 11.44
CA THR A 55 -3.09 9.50 11.80
C THR A 55 -2.95 10.62 10.76
N LEU A 56 -3.68 10.53 9.65
CA LEU A 56 -3.73 11.59 8.64
C LEU A 56 -4.23 12.92 9.25
N PRO A 57 -3.74 14.07 8.74
CA PRO A 57 -4.35 15.36 9.04
C PRO A 57 -5.85 15.34 8.70
N GLU A 58 -6.66 16.03 9.51
CA GLU A 58 -8.13 15.99 9.42
C GLU A 58 -8.66 16.30 8.02
N LYS A 59 -8.05 17.28 7.34
CA LYS A 59 -8.33 17.65 5.94
C LYS A 59 -8.31 16.46 4.98
N TYR A 60 -7.41 15.49 5.18
CA TYR A 60 -7.21 14.36 4.28
C TYR A 60 -7.92 13.08 4.74
N ARG A 61 -8.37 13.01 6.00
CA ARG A 61 -9.02 11.82 6.54
C ARG A 61 -10.32 11.48 5.80
N LYS A 62 -11.17 12.47 5.51
CA LYS A 62 -12.40 12.26 4.73
C LYS A 62 -12.11 11.80 3.31
N LEU A 63 -11.09 12.37 2.67
CA LEU A 63 -10.69 11.99 1.31
C LEU A 63 -10.07 10.59 1.25
N SER A 64 -9.38 10.15 2.30
CA SER A 64 -8.84 8.79 2.38
C SER A 64 -9.90 7.69 2.36
N MET A 65 -11.17 8.01 2.61
CA MET A 65 -12.27 7.05 2.48
C MET A 65 -12.62 6.73 1.02
N GLN A 66 -12.16 7.55 0.08
CA GLN A 66 -12.31 7.32 -1.36
C GLN A 66 -11.17 6.44 -1.93
N CYS A 67 -10.10 6.25 -1.16
CA CYS A 67 -9.02 5.34 -1.53
C CYS A 67 -9.49 3.89 -1.51
N THR A 68 -8.85 3.08 -2.34
CA THR A 68 -9.11 1.66 -2.44
C THR A 68 -8.91 0.97 -1.07
N PRO A 69 -9.87 0.14 -0.63
CA PRO A 69 -9.70 -0.68 0.57
C PRO A 69 -8.60 -1.73 0.38
N LEU A 70 -7.69 -1.82 1.35
CA LEU A 70 -6.51 -2.69 1.36
C LEU A 70 -6.50 -3.64 2.57
N GLU A 71 -7.64 -3.80 3.24
CA GLU A 71 -7.82 -4.71 4.37
C GLU A 71 -7.51 -6.15 3.93
N GLY A 72 -6.63 -6.83 4.67
CA GLY A 72 -6.15 -8.17 4.34
C GLY A 72 -5.17 -8.24 3.15
N PHE A 73 -4.84 -7.12 2.50
CA PHE A 73 -3.86 -7.09 1.40
C PHE A 73 -2.44 -6.80 1.89
N VAL A 74 -1.48 -7.32 1.12
CA VAL A 74 -0.05 -6.95 1.20
C VAL A 74 0.46 -6.63 -0.22
N PRO A 75 1.55 -5.87 -0.37
CA PRO A 75 2.14 -5.66 -1.69
C PRO A 75 2.62 -6.99 -2.30
N ALA A 76 2.41 -7.16 -3.61
CA ALA A 76 2.83 -8.36 -4.33
C ALA A 76 4.31 -8.71 -4.13
N GLN A 77 5.19 -7.70 -4.11
CA GLN A 77 6.63 -7.88 -3.82
C GLN A 77 6.86 -8.44 -2.41
N ALA A 78 6.15 -7.92 -1.41
CA ALA A 78 6.26 -8.38 -0.02
C ALA A 78 5.74 -9.81 0.12
N PHE A 79 4.61 -10.14 -0.53
CA PHE A 79 4.08 -11.50 -0.59
C PHE A 79 5.08 -12.50 -1.19
N CYS A 80 5.70 -12.17 -2.33
CA CYS A 80 6.74 -12.98 -2.95
C CYS A 80 7.96 -13.15 -2.03
N ALA A 81 8.43 -12.08 -1.40
CA ALA A 81 9.56 -12.15 -0.48
C ALA A 81 9.26 -13.01 0.76
N PHE A 82 8.02 -12.97 1.27
CA PHE A 82 7.59 -13.77 2.41
C PHE A 82 7.47 -15.26 2.07
N THR A 83 6.93 -15.58 0.90
CA THR A 83 6.61 -16.96 0.49
C THR A 83 7.74 -17.66 -0.27
N GLY A 84 8.73 -16.90 -0.76
CA GLY A 84 9.74 -17.39 -1.70
C GLY A 84 9.19 -17.62 -3.12
N LEU A 85 7.95 -17.23 -3.41
CA LEU A 85 7.34 -17.39 -4.72
C LEU A 85 7.93 -16.42 -5.74
N ALA A 86 8.22 -16.93 -6.94
CA ALA A 86 8.57 -16.07 -8.07
C ALA A 86 7.38 -15.17 -8.47
N SER A 87 7.66 -13.90 -8.77
CA SER A 87 6.65 -12.92 -9.19
C SER A 87 5.93 -13.30 -10.49
N SER A 88 6.53 -14.16 -11.32
CA SER A 88 5.92 -14.74 -12.52
C SER A 88 4.61 -15.49 -12.20
N HIS A 89 4.47 -16.07 -11.00
CA HIS A 89 3.24 -16.74 -10.59
C HIS A 89 2.07 -15.78 -10.33
N LEU A 90 2.35 -14.49 -10.12
CA LEU A 90 1.36 -13.44 -9.90
C LEU A 90 0.92 -12.76 -11.21
N THR A 91 1.45 -13.20 -12.36
CA THR A 91 1.11 -12.63 -13.67
C THR A 91 0.13 -13.54 -14.41
N LYS A 92 -1.05 -13.02 -14.75
CA LYS A 92 -2.14 -13.80 -15.39
C LYS A 92 -1.72 -14.49 -16.69
N SER A 93 -0.98 -13.79 -17.55
CA SER A 93 -0.55 -14.30 -18.86
C SER A 93 0.37 -15.53 -18.77
N ASN A 94 0.98 -15.78 -17.61
CA ASN A 94 1.87 -16.91 -17.42
C ASN A 94 1.12 -18.22 -17.13
N GLY A 95 -0.21 -18.21 -17.00
CA GLY A 95 -1.02 -19.42 -16.83
C GLY A 95 -0.76 -20.19 -15.53
N SER A 96 -0.22 -19.51 -14.50
CA SER A 96 0.02 -20.12 -13.19
C SER A 96 -1.30 -20.48 -12.51
N LYS A 97 -1.48 -21.75 -12.13
CA LYS A 97 -2.65 -22.20 -11.34
C LYS A 97 -2.78 -21.51 -9.99
N LEU A 98 -1.68 -20.93 -9.48
CA LEU A 98 -1.71 -20.17 -8.22
C LEU A 98 -2.40 -18.81 -8.40
N TYR A 99 -2.34 -18.21 -9.59
CA TYR A 99 -2.96 -16.92 -9.87
C TYR A 99 -4.47 -16.97 -9.58
N GLU A 100 -5.14 -18.07 -9.95
CA GLU A 100 -6.58 -18.28 -9.74
C GLU A 100 -6.96 -18.49 -8.26
N LYS A 101 -5.99 -18.78 -7.40
CA LYS A 101 -6.21 -18.99 -5.96
C LYS A 101 -5.97 -17.74 -5.12
N LEU A 102 -5.44 -16.68 -5.73
CA LEU A 102 -5.09 -15.44 -5.05
C LEU A 102 -6.05 -14.33 -5.48
N GLU A 103 -6.49 -13.52 -4.52
CA GLU A 103 -7.10 -12.24 -4.85
C GLU A 103 -5.99 -11.22 -5.14
N ILE A 104 -5.85 -10.85 -6.42
CA ILE A 104 -4.82 -9.89 -6.87
C ILE A 104 -5.52 -8.62 -7.34
N LYS A 105 -5.15 -7.50 -6.74
CA LYS A 105 -5.69 -6.17 -7.03
C LYS A 105 -4.58 -5.22 -7.48
N THR A 106 -4.84 -4.46 -8.54
CA THR A 106 -3.96 -3.39 -9.02
C THR A 106 -4.56 -2.04 -8.64
N VAL A 107 -3.76 -1.17 -8.04
CA VAL A 107 -4.17 0.17 -7.60
C VAL A 107 -3.13 1.17 -8.08
N CYS A 108 -3.59 2.17 -8.85
CA CYS A 108 -2.79 3.21 -9.51
C CYS A 108 -1.71 2.69 -10.48
#